data_AF-A0A4R6YLC5-F1
#
_entry.id   AF-A0A4R6YLC5-F1
#
_cell.length_a   1.000
_cell.length_b   1.000
_cell.length_c   1.000
_cell.angle_alpha   90.00
_cell.angle_beta   90.00
_cell.angle_gamma   90.00
#
_symmetry.space_group_name_H-M   'P 1'
#
loop_
_entity.id
_entity.type
_entity.pdbx_description
1 polymer ?
#
loop_
_entity_poly.entity_id
_entity_poly.type
_entity_poly.pdbx_seq_one_letter_code
_entity_poly.pdbx_strand_id
1 'polypeptide(L)'
;MNKAIFYFAAIAALFVVYFVYRNDVALTQPATTAAGPTPAHVPTPPASTGMPASVPPLSPRASGVAAFLNAADTQAALEVQQRLAVGHPPLAAEMAAELGDACYRVSVEGSLIAKTPGNQWVLDRIKQYCSGYRSDTPAIELRKRALAVGSRAAVEKQLADIETKDGVDAAKREAEQIILAAADPYSMDEARLYLARQPGGWSLGATLPESTLTGVNRDTAQGLAAKMYECEAFGGCGPNALQTLTWCAQYEVCQPGFGLLDLLRATNKPANFTAAEKILIELRRQRQAYGR
;
A
#
# COMPACT_ATOMS: atom_id res chain seq x y z
N MET A 1 -37.19 5.70 9.79
CA MET A 1 -36.53 6.01 8.50
C MET A 1 -35.11 5.43 8.53
N ASN A 2 -34.76 4.65 7.51
CA ASN A 2 -33.80 3.54 7.57
C ASN A 2 -32.32 3.95 7.55
N LYS A 3 -31.60 3.66 8.64
CA LYS A 3 -30.13 3.70 8.72
C LYS A 3 -29.43 2.82 7.66
N ALA A 4 -30.12 1.80 7.14
CA ALA A 4 -29.61 0.93 6.08
C ALA A 4 -29.38 1.65 4.74
N ILE A 5 -30.14 2.70 4.43
CA ILE A 5 -30.01 3.43 3.16
C ILE A 5 -28.74 4.30 3.15
N PHE A 6 -28.36 4.85 4.30
CA PHE A 6 -27.12 5.63 4.45
C PHE A 6 -25.86 4.76 4.30
N TYR A 7 -25.88 3.52 4.80
CA TYR A 7 -24.75 2.60 4.61
C TYR A 7 -24.55 2.18 3.15
N PHE A 8 -25.64 1.93 2.41
CA PHE A 8 -25.55 1.63 0.98
C PHE A 8 -25.07 2.84 0.16
N ALA A 9 -25.49 4.06 0.52
CA ALA A 9 -25.01 5.28 -0.12
C ALA A 9 -23.51 5.52 0.16
N ALA A 10 -23.02 5.24 1.38
CA ALA A 10 -21.61 5.39 1.74
C ALA A 10 -20.71 4.33 1.05
N ILE A 11 -21.17 3.09 0.92
CA ILE A 11 -20.43 2.03 0.21
C ILE A 11 -20.42 2.29 -1.30
N ALA A 12 -21.54 2.75 -1.88
CA ALA A 12 -21.59 3.17 -3.28
C ALA A 12 -20.70 4.41 -3.52
N ALA A 13 -20.66 5.36 -2.59
CA ALA A 13 -19.77 6.52 -2.65
C ALA A 13 -18.29 6.12 -2.57
N LEU A 14 -17.92 5.13 -1.75
CA LEU A 14 -16.55 4.60 -1.72
C LEU A 14 -16.19 3.89 -3.03
N PHE A 15 -17.12 3.14 -3.64
CA PHE A 15 -16.92 2.55 -4.96
C PHE A 15 -16.79 3.62 -6.05
N VAL A 16 -17.60 4.68 -6.01
CA VAL A 16 -17.56 5.77 -7.00
C VAL A 16 -16.32 6.65 -6.80
N VAL A 17 -15.90 6.96 -5.58
CA VAL A 17 -14.65 7.71 -5.33
C VAL A 17 -13.43 6.89 -5.75
N TYR A 18 -13.43 5.57 -5.51
CA TYR A 18 -12.39 4.67 -6.01
C TYR A 18 -12.38 4.56 -7.54
N PHE A 19 -13.55 4.62 -8.20
CA PHE A 19 -13.66 4.57 -9.67
C PHE A 19 -13.40 5.91 -10.37
N VAL A 20 -13.79 7.03 -9.76
CA VAL A 20 -13.61 8.38 -10.32
C VAL A 20 -12.15 8.80 -10.25
N TYR A 21 -11.45 8.50 -9.15
CA TYR A 21 -9.98 8.68 -9.08
C TYR A 21 -9.22 7.83 -10.12
N ARG A 22 -9.86 6.77 -10.64
CA ARG A 22 -9.30 5.84 -11.65
C ARG A 22 -9.45 6.34 -13.09
N ASN A 23 -10.38 7.25 -13.37
CA ASN A 23 -10.68 7.71 -14.74
C ASN A 23 -10.03 9.06 -15.10
N ASP A 24 -9.58 9.85 -14.12
CA ASP A 24 -8.86 11.12 -14.40
C ASP A 24 -7.39 10.92 -14.79
N VAL A 25 -6.89 9.68 -14.81
CA VAL A 25 -5.68 9.33 -15.57
C VAL A 25 -6.07 9.11 -17.02
N ALA A 26 -6.57 10.18 -17.65
CA ALA A 26 -6.87 10.19 -19.08
C ALA A 26 -5.58 9.97 -19.88
N LEU A 27 -5.55 8.83 -20.56
CA LEU A 27 -4.56 8.43 -21.56
C LEU A 27 -4.46 9.48 -22.68
N THR A 28 -3.50 10.40 -22.58
CA THR A 28 -2.94 11.05 -23.78
C THR A 28 -1.73 10.25 -24.24
N GLN A 29 -1.95 9.28 -25.13
CA GLN A 29 -0.87 8.68 -25.91
C GLN A 29 -0.54 9.59 -27.10
N PRO A 30 0.72 10.02 -27.31
CA PRO A 30 1.14 10.47 -28.63
C PRO A 30 1.38 9.24 -29.53
N ALA A 31 0.81 9.28 -30.73
CA ALA A 31 1.04 8.29 -31.78
C ALA A 31 2.53 8.23 -32.15
N THR A 32 3.14 7.04 -32.09
CA THR A 32 4.47 6.79 -32.64
C THR A 32 4.38 5.86 -33.84
N THR A 33 4.78 6.40 -35.00
CA THR A 33 5.09 5.68 -36.22
C THR A 33 6.30 4.76 -36.02
N ALA A 34 6.20 3.59 -36.63
CA ALA A 34 7.18 2.50 -36.60
C ALA A 34 8.51 2.85 -37.28
N ALA A 35 9.62 2.39 -36.70
CA ALA A 35 10.84 2.02 -37.40
C ALA A 35 11.55 0.89 -36.62
N GLY A 36 11.98 -0.15 -37.34
CA GLY A 36 12.54 -1.40 -36.82
C GLY A 36 13.96 -1.29 -36.22
N PRO A 37 14.53 -2.43 -35.79
CA PRO A 37 15.48 -2.48 -34.68
C PRO A 37 16.95 -2.46 -35.10
N THR A 38 17.80 -1.90 -34.24
CA THR A 38 19.25 -2.08 -34.26
C THR A 38 19.71 -2.57 -32.89
N PRO A 39 20.56 -3.61 -32.79
CA PRO A 39 20.96 -4.18 -31.50
C PRO A 39 22.05 -3.31 -30.86
N ALA A 40 21.84 -2.86 -29.63
CA ALA A 40 22.85 -2.15 -28.86
C ALA A 40 22.95 -2.74 -27.44
N HIS A 41 24.20 -3.08 -27.10
CA HIS A 41 24.81 -3.36 -25.81
C HIS A 41 23.91 -3.43 -24.55
N VAL A 42 23.97 -4.57 -23.88
CA VAL A 42 23.65 -4.74 -22.45
C VAL A 42 24.71 -4.01 -21.62
N PRO A 43 24.37 -2.95 -20.87
CA PRO A 43 25.25 -2.43 -19.83
C PRO A 43 25.04 -3.27 -18.56
N THR A 44 26.14 -3.78 -18.02
CA THR A 44 26.22 -4.38 -16.69
C THR A 44 25.64 -3.42 -15.64
N PRO A 45 24.80 -3.89 -14.69
CA PRO A 45 24.26 -3.01 -13.65
C PRO A 45 25.40 -2.46 -12.77
N PRO A 46 25.39 -1.17 -12.40
CA PRO A 46 26.37 -0.63 -11.48
C PRO A 46 26.20 -1.30 -10.11
N ALA A 47 27.35 -1.60 -9.49
CA ALA A 47 27.42 -2.11 -8.14
C ALA A 47 26.66 -1.20 -7.16
N SER A 48 25.74 -1.79 -6.42
CA SER A 48 25.00 -1.16 -5.32
C SER A 48 25.96 -0.70 -4.22
N THR A 49 26.39 0.56 -4.28
CA THR A 49 27.12 1.22 -3.20
C THR A 49 26.14 1.81 -2.19
N GLY A 50 26.19 1.28 -0.97
CA GLY A 50 25.64 1.91 0.24
C GLY A 50 24.29 1.37 0.71
N MET A 51 24.32 0.36 1.58
CA MET A 51 23.20 0.13 2.50
C MET A 51 23.04 1.38 3.40
N PRO A 52 21.85 1.99 3.49
CA PRO A 52 21.61 3.04 4.46
C PRO A 52 21.59 2.48 5.88
N ALA A 53 21.84 3.36 6.84
CA ALA A 53 21.98 3.10 8.27
C ALA A 53 20.94 2.11 8.83
N SER A 54 21.42 1.25 9.73
CA SER A 54 20.71 0.20 10.45
C SER A 54 19.30 0.65 10.87
N VAL A 55 18.27 0.06 10.24
CA VAL A 55 16.89 0.21 10.69
C VAL A 55 16.83 -0.37 12.12
N PRO A 56 16.31 0.37 13.12
CA PRO A 56 16.16 -0.16 14.46
C PRO A 56 15.34 -1.46 14.45
N PRO A 57 15.61 -2.42 15.35
CA PRO A 57 14.89 -3.69 15.37
C PRO A 57 13.39 -3.43 15.49
N LEU A 58 12.63 -4.04 14.59
CA LEU A 58 11.18 -3.94 14.58
C LEU A 58 10.61 -4.50 15.89
N SER A 59 9.52 -3.89 16.39
CA SER A 59 8.77 -4.48 17.50
C SER A 59 8.33 -5.91 17.14
N PRO A 60 8.05 -6.80 18.13
CA PRO A 60 7.57 -8.15 17.84
C PRO A 60 6.33 -8.18 16.92
N ARG A 61 5.44 -7.17 17.08
CA ARG A 61 4.29 -6.94 16.20
C ARG A 61 4.74 -6.64 14.76
N ALA A 62 5.61 -5.66 14.57
CA ALA A 62 6.10 -5.29 13.24
C ALA A 62 6.94 -6.41 12.58
N SER A 63 7.67 -7.19 13.37
CA SER A 63 8.37 -8.41 12.91
C SER A 63 7.39 -9.47 12.42
N GLY A 64 6.28 -9.68 13.13
CA GLY A 64 5.21 -10.59 12.70
C GLY A 64 4.54 -10.13 11.41
N VAL A 65 4.26 -8.83 11.28
CA VAL A 65 3.75 -8.25 10.03
C VAL A 65 4.70 -8.49 8.87
N ALA A 66 5.99 -8.25 9.09
CA ALA A 66 6.98 -8.47 8.05
C ALA A 66 7.09 -9.95 7.64
N ALA A 67 6.99 -10.88 8.59
CA ALA A 67 6.94 -12.30 8.28
C ALA A 67 5.71 -12.67 7.43
N PHE A 68 4.54 -12.07 7.70
CA PHE A 68 3.33 -12.28 6.92
C PHE A 68 3.49 -11.74 5.49
N LEU A 69 3.91 -10.48 5.35
CA LEU A 69 4.02 -9.82 4.05
C LEU A 69 5.11 -10.42 3.14
N ASN A 70 6.16 -10.99 3.73
CA ASN A 70 7.23 -11.68 3.01
C ASN A 70 7.05 -13.20 2.96
N ALA A 71 5.89 -13.73 3.38
CA ALA A 71 5.62 -15.15 3.28
C ALA A 71 5.79 -15.62 1.83
N ALA A 72 6.40 -16.78 1.63
CA ALA A 72 6.64 -17.32 0.28
C ALA A 72 5.37 -17.91 -0.34
N ASP A 73 4.44 -18.35 0.51
CA ASP A 73 3.18 -18.96 0.13
C ASP A 73 2.11 -18.69 1.19
N THR A 74 0.88 -19.12 0.89
CA THR A 74 -0.27 -18.92 1.76
C THR A 74 -0.17 -19.69 3.09
N GLN A 75 0.46 -20.86 3.11
CA GLN A 75 0.58 -21.65 4.34
C GLN A 75 1.44 -20.91 5.37
N ALA A 76 2.60 -20.40 4.94
CA ALA A 76 3.47 -19.58 5.78
C ALA A 76 2.76 -18.30 6.27
N ALA A 77 1.97 -17.66 5.40
CA ALA A 77 1.19 -16.47 5.76
C ALA A 77 0.12 -16.80 6.83
N LEU A 78 -0.60 -17.90 6.68
CA LEU A 78 -1.63 -18.35 7.63
C LEU A 78 -1.04 -18.66 9.01
N GLU A 79 0.12 -19.33 9.08
CA GLU A 79 0.79 -19.63 10.34
C GLU A 79 1.20 -18.36 11.10
N VAL A 80 1.67 -17.33 10.39
CA VAL A 80 1.97 -16.03 11.00
C VAL A 80 0.69 -15.34 11.47
N GLN A 81 -0.35 -15.32 10.63
CA GLN A 81 -1.63 -14.71 10.95
C GLN A 81 -2.29 -15.34 12.19
N GLN A 82 -2.26 -16.67 12.31
CA GLN A 82 -2.80 -17.40 13.46
C GLN A 82 -2.06 -17.07 14.75
N ARG A 83 -0.72 -16.97 14.71
CA ARG A 83 0.08 -16.55 15.87
C ARG A 83 -0.24 -15.12 16.31
N LEU A 84 -0.39 -14.20 15.34
CA LEU A 84 -0.75 -12.82 15.64
C LEU A 84 -2.18 -12.67 16.16
N ALA A 85 -3.10 -13.56 15.80
CA ALA A 85 -4.49 -13.50 16.25
C ALA A 85 -4.64 -13.59 17.78
N VAL A 86 -3.69 -14.23 18.49
CA VAL A 86 -3.72 -14.38 19.96
C VAL A 86 -3.46 -13.05 20.68
N GLY A 87 -2.57 -12.20 20.14
CA GLY A 87 -2.16 -10.94 20.78
C GLY A 87 -2.63 -9.67 20.07
N HIS A 88 -2.95 -9.76 18.78
CA HIS A 88 -3.33 -8.63 17.93
C HIS A 88 -4.51 -8.98 17.00
N PRO A 89 -5.72 -9.22 17.55
CA PRO A 89 -6.89 -9.60 16.76
C PRO A 89 -7.25 -8.64 15.60
N PRO A 90 -7.16 -7.31 15.77
CA PRO A 90 -7.41 -6.37 14.66
C PRO A 90 -6.46 -6.56 13.48
N LEU A 91 -5.17 -6.72 13.77
CA LEU A 91 -4.15 -6.94 12.75
C LEU A 91 -4.36 -8.26 12.02
N ALA A 92 -4.69 -9.31 12.78
CA ALA A 92 -4.97 -10.63 12.21
C ALA A 92 -6.22 -10.64 11.32
N ALA A 93 -7.21 -9.77 11.59
CA ALA A 93 -8.37 -9.60 10.73
C ALA A 93 -8.02 -8.93 9.40
N GLU A 94 -7.17 -7.89 9.40
CA GLU A 94 -6.66 -7.24 8.17
C GLU A 94 -5.89 -8.24 7.31
N MET A 95 -4.97 -9.01 7.90
CA MET A 95 -4.19 -10.02 7.20
C MET A 95 -5.06 -11.12 6.58
N ALA A 96 -6.08 -11.57 7.31
CA ALA A 96 -7.03 -12.56 6.79
C ALA A 96 -7.83 -12.00 5.61
N ALA A 97 -8.26 -10.73 5.67
CA ALA A 97 -8.94 -10.07 4.56
C ALA A 97 -8.02 -9.88 3.35
N GLU A 98 -6.76 -9.48 3.55
CA GLU A 98 -5.79 -9.30 2.46
C GLU A 98 -5.51 -10.62 1.73
N LEU A 99 -5.26 -11.70 2.49
CA LEU A 99 -5.05 -13.03 1.93
C LEU A 99 -6.31 -13.54 1.20
N GLY A 100 -7.49 -13.34 1.81
CA GLY A 100 -8.77 -13.69 1.23
C GLY A 100 -9.04 -12.97 -0.08
N ASP A 101 -8.85 -11.65 -0.13
CA ASP A 101 -9.05 -10.83 -1.33
C ASP A 101 -8.05 -11.23 -2.43
N ALA A 102 -6.77 -11.41 -2.10
CA ALA A 102 -5.76 -11.77 -3.09
C ALA A 102 -6.04 -13.14 -3.74
N CYS A 103 -6.34 -14.16 -2.94
CA CYS A 103 -6.59 -15.50 -3.45
C CYS A 103 -7.99 -15.65 -4.09
N TYR A 104 -8.99 -14.90 -3.63
CA TYR A 104 -10.30 -14.85 -4.28
C TYR A 104 -10.24 -14.18 -5.64
N ARG A 105 -9.54 -13.04 -5.78
CA ARG A 105 -9.37 -12.34 -7.06
C ARG A 105 -8.79 -13.25 -8.14
N VAL A 106 -7.82 -14.09 -7.82
CA VAL A 106 -7.30 -15.06 -8.79
C VAL A 106 -8.36 -16.06 -9.26
N SER A 107 -9.23 -16.50 -8.34
CA SER A 107 -10.28 -17.47 -8.67
C SER A 107 -11.40 -16.88 -9.54
N VAL A 108 -11.70 -15.59 -9.39
CA VAL A 108 -12.82 -14.93 -10.07
C VAL A 108 -12.37 -14.05 -11.25
N GLU A 109 -11.36 -13.22 -11.03
CA GLU A 109 -10.82 -12.26 -12.00
C GLU A 109 -9.60 -12.81 -12.75
N GLY A 110 -9.17 -14.05 -12.48
CA GLY A 110 -7.98 -14.64 -13.12
C GLY A 110 -8.02 -14.58 -14.65
N SER A 111 -9.21 -14.67 -15.25
CA SER A 111 -9.39 -14.51 -16.69
C SER A 111 -9.16 -13.07 -17.21
N LEU A 112 -9.43 -12.05 -16.39
CA LEU A 112 -9.19 -10.65 -16.73
C LEU A 112 -7.70 -10.32 -16.61
N ILE A 113 -7.06 -10.78 -15.54
CA ILE A 113 -5.60 -10.64 -15.35
C ILE A 113 -4.84 -11.34 -16.49
N ALA A 114 -5.28 -12.55 -16.88
CA ALA A 114 -4.67 -13.28 -18.00
C ALA A 114 -4.82 -12.58 -19.36
N LYS A 115 -5.90 -11.80 -19.55
CA LYS A 115 -6.18 -11.09 -20.80
C LYS A 115 -5.37 -9.83 -20.98
N THR A 116 -4.82 -9.26 -19.91
CA THR A 116 -3.87 -8.15 -20.00
C THR A 116 -2.54 -8.68 -20.58
N PRO A 117 -2.09 -8.17 -21.73
CA PRO A 117 -0.84 -8.60 -22.34
C PRO A 117 0.33 -8.42 -21.36
N GLY A 118 1.14 -9.47 -21.19
CA GLY A 118 2.30 -9.44 -20.29
C GLY A 118 2.00 -9.78 -18.81
N ASN A 119 0.73 -9.93 -18.39
CA ASN A 119 0.38 -10.22 -16.99
C ASN A 119 0.16 -11.71 -16.66
N GLN A 120 0.33 -12.62 -17.63
CA GLN A 120 0.17 -14.06 -17.40
C GLN A 120 1.09 -14.58 -16.28
N TRP A 121 2.34 -14.10 -16.21
CA TRP A 121 3.28 -14.50 -15.16
C TRP A 121 2.82 -14.06 -13.76
N VAL A 122 2.17 -12.88 -13.64
CA VAL A 122 1.62 -12.39 -12.37
C VAL A 122 0.54 -13.36 -11.90
N LEU A 123 -0.38 -13.71 -12.80
CA LEU A 123 -1.44 -14.67 -12.50
C LEU A 123 -0.86 -16.04 -12.07
N ASP A 124 0.13 -16.55 -12.77
CA ASP A 124 0.76 -17.83 -12.45
C ASP A 124 1.45 -17.79 -11.08
N ARG A 125 2.09 -16.66 -10.74
CA ARG A 125 2.70 -16.46 -9.41
C ARG A 125 1.67 -16.37 -8.29
N ILE A 126 0.58 -15.63 -8.47
CA ILE A 126 -0.45 -15.57 -7.42
C ILE A 126 -1.16 -16.92 -7.30
N LYS A 127 -1.41 -17.65 -8.41
CA LYS A 127 -1.92 -19.04 -8.35
C LYS A 127 -0.99 -19.96 -7.57
N GLN A 128 0.33 -19.84 -7.78
CA GLN A 128 1.32 -20.58 -7.03
C GLN A 128 1.27 -20.22 -5.54
N TYR A 129 1.27 -18.92 -5.23
CA TYR A 129 1.18 -18.43 -3.85
C TYR A 129 -0.08 -18.95 -3.13
N CYS A 130 -1.22 -18.91 -3.82
CA CYS A 130 -2.53 -19.34 -3.33
C CYS A 130 -2.78 -20.84 -3.49
N SER A 131 -1.77 -21.63 -3.91
CA SER A 131 -1.92 -23.07 -4.06
C SER A 131 -2.16 -23.70 -2.68
N GLY A 132 -3.32 -24.35 -2.53
CA GLY A 132 -3.73 -24.93 -1.25
C GLY A 132 -4.48 -23.96 -0.33
N TYR A 133 -4.68 -22.68 -0.69
CA TYR A 133 -5.53 -21.80 0.10
C TYR A 133 -6.97 -22.32 0.12
N ARG A 134 -7.46 -22.62 1.32
CA ARG A 134 -8.85 -22.94 1.60
C ARG A 134 -9.31 -22.06 2.75
N SER A 135 -10.42 -21.38 2.56
CA SER A 135 -11.08 -20.62 3.62
C SER A 135 -12.53 -21.04 3.68
N ASP A 136 -12.98 -21.45 4.86
CA ASP A 136 -14.39 -21.70 5.15
C ASP A 136 -15.19 -20.40 5.21
N THR A 137 -14.50 -19.24 5.29
CA THR A 137 -15.09 -17.92 5.26
C THR A 137 -14.90 -17.27 3.88
N PRO A 138 -15.98 -16.84 3.20
CA PRO A 138 -15.85 -16.10 1.95
C PRO A 138 -15.02 -14.82 2.10
N ALA A 139 -14.25 -14.46 1.07
CA ALA A 139 -13.39 -13.26 1.09
C ALA A 139 -14.16 -11.97 1.45
N ILE A 140 -15.40 -11.83 0.95
CA ILE A 140 -16.27 -10.70 1.28
C ILE A 140 -16.58 -10.60 2.78
N GLU A 141 -16.74 -11.74 3.48
CA GLU A 141 -16.99 -11.76 4.92
C GLU A 141 -15.72 -11.47 5.72
N LEU A 142 -14.55 -11.94 5.24
CA LEU A 142 -13.26 -11.57 5.81
C LEU A 142 -13.05 -10.05 5.72
N ARG A 143 -13.36 -9.45 4.56
CA ARG A 143 -13.28 -8.02 4.34
C ARG A 143 -14.24 -7.23 5.23
N LYS A 144 -15.49 -7.66 5.36
CA LYS A 144 -16.45 -7.05 6.29
C LYS A 144 -15.94 -7.09 7.72
N ARG A 145 -15.32 -8.20 8.14
CA ARG A 145 -14.72 -8.32 9.47
C ARG A 145 -13.56 -7.34 9.64
N ALA A 146 -12.66 -7.22 8.68
CA ALA A 146 -11.57 -6.23 8.74
C ALA A 146 -12.11 -4.79 8.82
N LEU A 147 -13.16 -4.46 8.06
CA LEU A 147 -13.80 -3.14 8.16
C LEU A 147 -14.49 -2.88 9.51
N ALA A 148 -14.86 -3.93 10.25
CA ALA A 148 -15.53 -3.78 11.54
C ALA A 148 -14.55 -3.74 12.72
N VAL A 149 -13.49 -4.55 12.67
CA VAL A 149 -12.58 -4.78 13.81
C VAL A 149 -11.10 -4.75 13.46
N GLY A 150 -10.74 -4.47 12.20
CA GLY A 150 -9.37 -4.43 11.72
C GLY A 150 -8.58 -3.23 12.25
N SER A 151 -7.27 -3.23 12.02
CA SER A 151 -6.40 -2.11 12.41
C SER A 151 -6.84 -0.78 11.79
N ARG A 152 -7.31 -0.78 10.54
CA ARG A 152 -7.84 0.45 9.90
C ARG A 152 -9.07 0.96 10.63
N ALA A 153 -10.04 0.07 10.89
CA ALA A 153 -11.25 0.42 11.61
C ALA A 153 -10.96 0.97 13.02
N ALA A 154 -9.94 0.43 13.70
CA ALA A 154 -9.51 0.94 15.00
C ALA A 154 -8.94 2.36 14.92
N VAL A 155 -8.07 2.64 13.93
CA VAL A 155 -7.50 3.97 13.70
C VAL A 155 -8.58 4.97 13.27
N GLU A 156 -9.44 4.59 12.34
CA GLU A 156 -10.56 5.43 11.88
C GLU A 156 -11.44 5.85 13.07
N LYS A 157 -11.83 4.89 13.91
CA LYS A 157 -12.63 5.16 15.11
C LYS A 157 -11.90 6.09 16.09
N GLN A 158 -10.62 5.82 16.36
CA GLN A 158 -9.82 6.66 17.27
C GLN A 158 -9.74 8.11 16.79
N LEU A 159 -9.46 8.32 15.51
CA LEU A 159 -9.36 9.66 14.92
C LEU A 159 -10.72 10.37 14.91
N ALA A 160 -11.81 9.67 14.59
CA ALA A 160 -13.16 10.22 14.64
C ALA A 160 -13.58 10.62 16.07
N ASP A 161 -13.23 9.81 17.07
CA ASP A 161 -13.51 10.10 18.48
C ASP A 161 -12.75 11.34 18.95
N ILE A 162 -11.48 11.51 18.56
CA ILE A 162 -10.67 12.68 18.88
C ILE A 162 -11.20 13.92 18.14
N GLU A 163 -11.52 13.80 16.86
CA GLU A 163 -12.08 14.90 16.07
C GLU A 163 -13.38 15.42 16.71
N THR A 164 -14.24 14.51 17.17
CA THR A 164 -15.50 14.85 17.83
C THR A 164 -15.31 15.54 19.18
N LYS A 165 -14.29 15.15 19.96
CA LYS A 165 -14.05 15.65 21.33
C LYS A 165 -13.17 16.89 21.37
N ASP A 166 -12.08 16.87 20.61
CA ASP A 166 -10.95 17.78 20.71
C ASP A 166 -10.72 18.58 19.40
N GLY A 167 -11.47 18.27 18.34
CA GLY A 167 -11.45 18.96 17.06
C GLY A 167 -10.46 18.40 16.04
N VAL A 168 -10.59 18.86 14.80
CA VAL A 168 -9.81 18.38 13.64
C VAL A 168 -8.31 18.52 13.84
N ASP A 169 -7.83 19.62 14.41
CA ASP A 169 -6.38 19.82 14.60
C ASP A 169 -5.78 18.83 15.60
N ALA A 170 -6.54 18.40 16.61
CA ALA A 170 -6.10 17.36 17.53
C ALA A 170 -6.02 16.01 16.83
N ALA A 171 -7.04 15.65 16.04
CA ALA A 171 -7.05 14.41 15.27
C ALA A 171 -5.96 14.37 14.19
N LYS A 172 -5.63 15.51 13.55
CA LYS A 172 -4.48 15.60 12.64
C LYS A 172 -3.16 15.31 13.36
N ARG A 173 -2.91 15.90 14.53
CA ARG A 173 -1.70 15.61 15.33
C ARG A 173 -1.65 14.14 15.74
N GLU A 174 -2.78 13.55 16.11
CA GLU A 174 -2.83 12.13 16.42
C GLU A 174 -2.51 11.27 15.19
N ALA A 175 -3.09 11.57 14.03
CA ALA A 175 -2.80 10.82 12.81
C ALA A 175 -1.31 10.88 12.43
N GLU A 176 -0.66 12.04 12.60
CA GLU A 176 0.79 12.16 12.44
C GLU A 176 1.54 11.26 13.44
N GLN A 177 1.13 11.24 14.72
CA GLN A 177 1.73 10.36 15.73
C GLN A 177 1.53 8.87 15.41
N ILE A 178 0.35 8.48 14.93
CA ILE A 178 0.08 7.10 14.48
C ILE A 178 1.03 6.73 13.35
N ILE A 179 1.22 7.60 12.35
CA ILE A 179 2.18 7.34 11.27
C ILE A 179 3.61 7.21 11.81
N LEU A 180 4.01 7.97 12.84
CA LEU A 180 5.35 7.88 13.40
C LEU A 180 5.55 6.66 14.31
N ALA A 181 4.49 6.21 14.98
CA ALA A 181 4.49 5.09 15.92
C ALA A 181 4.08 3.74 15.29
N ALA A 182 3.55 3.75 14.06
CA ALA A 182 2.90 2.59 13.46
C ALA A 182 3.78 1.34 13.50
N ALA A 183 3.17 0.23 13.92
CA ALA A 183 3.76 -1.11 13.98
C ALA A 183 3.21 -2.05 12.90
N ASP A 184 2.31 -1.56 12.04
CA ASP A 184 1.78 -2.27 10.88
C ASP A 184 1.41 -1.25 9.78
N PRO A 185 1.44 -1.66 8.50
CA PRO A 185 1.15 -0.76 7.37
C PRO A 185 -0.31 -0.31 7.34
N TYR A 186 -1.24 -1.09 7.87
CA TYR A 186 -2.67 -0.78 7.83
C TYR A 186 -3.00 0.46 8.67
N SER A 187 -2.43 0.54 9.87
CA SER A 187 -2.59 1.70 10.75
C SER A 187 -1.96 2.96 10.14
N MET A 188 -0.79 2.81 9.50
CA MET A 188 -0.10 3.91 8.83
C MET A 188 -0.89 4.42 7.62
N ASP A 189 -1.40 3.52 6.78
CA ASP A 189 -2.18 3.85 5.60
C ASP A 189 -3.50 4.55 5.96
N GLU A 190 -4.22 4.09 6.99
CA GLU A 190 -5.46 4.75 7.42
C GLU A 190 -5.21 6.16 7.98
N ALA A 191 -4.19 6.32 8.84
CA ALA A 191 -3.85 7.64 9.38
C ALA A 191 -3.40 8.62 8.26
N ARG A 192 -2.67 8.11 7.26
CA ARG A 192 -2.30 8.89 6.07
C ARG A 192 -3.52 9.29 5.25
N LEU A 193 -4.45 8.36 5.00
CA LEU A 193 -5.70 8.63 4.29
C LEU A 193 -6.55 9.66 5.02
N TYR A 194 -6.59 9.60 6.36
CA TYR A 194 -7.21 10.64 7.16
C TYR A 194 -6.57 12.01 6.88
N LEU A 195 -5.25 12.14 7.01
CA LEU A 195 -4.55 13.42 6.78
C LEU A 195 -4.76 13.98 5.35
N ALA A 196 -4.78 13.11 4.33
CA ALA A 196 -5.01 13.52 2.95
C ALA A 196 -6.41 14.10 2.70
N ARG A 197 -7.40 13.77 3.55
CA ARG A 197 -8.76 14.33 3.47
C ARG A 197 -8.90 15.66 4.20
N GLN A 198 -7.95 16.03 5.05
CA GLN A 198 -8.07 17.21 5.90
C GLN A 198 -7.55 18.48 5.23
N PRO A 199 -8.17 19.65 5.48
CA PRO A 199 -7.61 20.94 5.07
C PRO A 199 -6.18 21.14 5.58
N GLY A 200 -5.29 21.60 4.69
CA GLY A 200 -3.87 21.77 4.98
C GLY A 200 -3.04 20.48 5.00
N GLY A 201 -3.68 19.31 4.84
CA GLY A 201 -3.02 18.02 4.63
C GLY A 201 -2.06 17.60 5.74
N TRP A 202 -1.17 16.67 5.39
CA TRP A 202 -0.06 16.24 6.22
C TRP A 202 1.09 17.25 6.17
N SER A 203 1.63 17.65 7.31
CA SER A 203 2.76 18.58 7.39
C SER A 203 4.08 18.03 6.82
N LEU A 204 4.19 16.70 6.63
CA LEU A 204 5.40 16.06 6.15
C LEU A 204 5.87 16.65 4.81
N GLY A 205 7.16 16.94 4.69
CA GLY A 205 7.74 17.55 3.50
C GLY A 205 7.40 19.04 3.30
N ALA A 206 6.79 19.72 4.28
CA ALA A 206 6.48 21.16 4.19
C ALA A 206 7.72 22.03 4.07
N THR A 207 8.84 21.52 4.60
CA THR A 207 10.13 22.20 4.64
C THR A 207 10.98 21.95 3.39
N LEU A 208 10.48 21.18 2.42
CA LEU A 208 11.21 20.95 1.18
C LEU A 208 11.30 22.25 0.37
N PRO A 209 12.44 22.50 -0.32
CA PRO A 209 12.59 23.69 -1.15
C PRO A 209 11.50 23.76 -2.22
N GLU A 210 11.01 24.96 -2.52
CA GLU A 210 9.94 25.17 -3.52
C GLU A 210 10.31 24.57 -4.89
N SER A 211 11.58 24.65 -5.29
CA SER A 211 12.10 24.01 -6.51
C SER A 211 11.92 22.50 -6.56
N THR A 212 11.77 21.83 -5.41
CA THR A 212 11.45 20.40 -5.31
C THR A 212 9.96 20.14 -5.47
N LEU A 213 9.12 21.13 -5.21
CA LEU A 213 7.66 21.02 -5.22
C LEU A 213 7.03 21.57 -6.51
N THR A 214 7.79 22.25 -7.37
CA THR A 214 7.31 22.73 -8.67
C THR A 214 6.77 21.58 -9.52
N GLY A 215 5.48 21.65 -9.88
CA GLY A 215 4.81 20.62 -10.69
C GLY A 215 4.50 19.31 -9.94
N VAL A 216 4.67 19.29 -8.62
CA VAL A 216 4.41 18.12 -7.77
C VAL A 216 3.00 18.18 -7.20
N ASN A 217 2.28 17.06 -7.29
CA ASN A 217 1.11 16.83 -6.44
C ASN A 217 1.61 16.33 -5.08
N ARG A 218 1.53 17.20 -4.07
CA ARG A 218 2.11 16.94 -2.76
C ARG A 218 1.49 15.75 -2.04
N ASP A 219 0.17 15.60 -2.09
CA ASP A 219 -0.53 14.48 -1.46
C ASP A 219 -0.13 13.15 -2.10
N THR A 220 0.07 13.16 -3.42
CA THR A 220 0.60 11.98 -4.15
C THR A 220 2.02 11.67 -3.72
N ALA A 221 2.91 12.67 -3.65
CA ALA A 221 4.29 12.46 -3.21
C ALA A 221 4.38 11.96 -1.75
N GLN A 222 3.54 12.47 -0.86
CA GLN A 222 3.43 11.98 0.52
C GLN A 222 2.88 10.55 0.58
N GLY A 223 1.87 10.24 -0.25
CA GLY A 223 1.35 8.89 -0.43
C GLY A 223 2.41 7.88 -0.85
N LEU A 224 3.21 8.25 -1.86
CA LEU A 224 4.33 7.45 -2.34
C LEU A 224 5.40 7.28 -1.27
N ALA A 225 5.78 8.35 -0.57
CA ALA A 225 6.79 8.28 0.48
C ALA A 225 6.36 7.35 1.64
N ALA A 226 5.10 7.44 2.06
CA ALA A 226 4.55 6.51 3.04
C ALA A 226 4.60 5.06 2.55
N LYS A 227 4.23 4.82 1.28
CA LYS A 227 4.26 3.47 0.71
C LYS A 227 5.67 2.90 0.59
N MET A 228 6.64 3.72 0.21
CA MET A 228 8.06 3.36 0.21
C MET A 228 8.54 3.02 1.62
N TYR A 229 8.12 3.80 2.63
CA TYR A 229 8.47 3.49 4.01
C TYR A 229 7.84 2.19 4.51
N GLU A 230 6.57 1.92 4.18
CA GLU A 230 5.92 0.64 4.50
C GLU A 230 6.72 -0.54 3.96
N CYS A 231 7.23 -0.45 2.73
CA CYS A 231 8.10 -1.46 2.16
C CYS A 231 9.37 -1.71 2.96
N GLU A 232 10.01 -0.64 3.42
CA GLU A 232 11.27 -0.72 4.17
C GLU A 232 11.05 -1.24 5.58
N ALA A 233 10.00 -0.78 6.24
CA ALA A 233 9.71 -1.09 7.63
C ALA A 233 9.00 -2.44 7.80
N PHE A 234 8.14 -2.82 6.87
CA PHE A 234 7.28 -4.00 6.99
C PHE A 234 7.52 -5.03 5.88
N GLY A 235 8.30 -4.73 4.85
CA GLY A 235 8.55 -5.67 3.74
C GLY A 235 7.35 -5.84 2.81
N GLY A 236 7.26 -6.98 2.13
CA GLY A 236 6.17 -7.26 1.19
C GLY A 236 6.28 -6.58 -0.17
N CYS A 237 7.41 -5.93 -0.45
CA CYS A 237 7.61 -5.14 -1.67
C CYS A 237 8.60 -5.77 -2.65
N GLY A 238 9.07 -6.99 -2.36
CA GLY A 238 9.91 -7.75 -3.28
C GLY A 238 9.13 -8.25 -4.51
N PRO A 239 9.83 -8.76 -5.54
CA PRO A 239 9.20 -9.07 -6.83
C PRO A 239 8.14 -10.18 -6.84
N ASN A 240 8.19 -11.09 -5.87
CA ASN A 240 7.22 -12.17 -5.72
C ASN A 240 6.36 -11.99 -4.46
N ALA A 241 6.45 -10.84 -3.79
CA ALA A 241 5.66 -10.58 -2.61
C ALA A 241 4.18 -10.37 -3.01
N LEU A 242 3.26 -10.86 -2.17
CA LEU A 242 1.82 -10.86 -2.47
C LEU A 242 1.30 -9.46 -2.80
N GLN A 243 1.76 -8.44 -2.07
CA GLN A 243 1.35 -7.06 -2.29
C GLN A 243 1.81 -6.54 -3.67
N THR A 244 3.08 -6.75 -4.04
CA THR A 244 3.60 -6.42 -5.37
C THR A 244 2.80 -7.11 -6.46
N LEU A 245 2.55 -8.42 -6.33
CA LEU A 245 1.80 -9.19 -7.32
C LEU A 245 0.34 -8.70 -7.42
N THR A 246 -0.30 -8.40 -6.30
CA THR A 246 -1.67 -7.87 -6.26
C THR A 246 -1.77 -6.51 -6.95
N TRP A 247 -0.76 -5.65 -6.78
CA TRP A 247 -0.71 -4.37 -7.48
C TRP A 247 -0.38 -4.56 -8.96
N CYS A 248 0.57 -5.42 -9.31
CA CYS A 248 0.87 -5.76 -10.70
C CYS A 248 -0.32 -6.35 -11.44
N ALA A 249 -1.21 -7.09 -10.77
CA ALA A 249 -2.45 -7.55 -11.37
C ALA A 249 -3.41 -6.39 -11.76
N GLN A 250 -3.24 -5.22 -11.15
CA GLN A 250 -4.05 -4.01 -11.44
C GLN A 250 -3.43 -3.10 -12.50
N TYR A 251 -2.12 -3.17 -12.71
CA TYR A 251 -1.37 -2.29 -13.62
C TYR A 251 -0.71 -3.09 -14.75
N GLU A 252 -0.80 -2.57 -15.98
CA GLU A 252 -0.32 -3.29 -17.18
C GLU A 252 1.18 -3.04 -17.49
N VAL A 253 1.94 -2.59 -16.49
CA VAL A 253 3.35 -2.14 -16.66
C VAL A 253 4.37 -3.08 -16.02
N CYS A 254 3.92 -4.11 -15.30
CA CYS A 254 4.83 -4.97 -14.55
C CYS A 254 5.55 -6.01 -15.44
N GLN A 255 6.83 -6.24 -15.13
CA GLN A 255 7.64 -7.29 -15.74
C GLN A 255 8.10 -8.30 -14.68
N PRO A 256 8.44 -9.54 -15.07
CA PRO A 256 9.04 -10.50 -14.14
C PRO A 256 10.25 -9.88 -13.43
N GLY A 257 10.26 -9.92 -12.10
CA GLY A 257 11.31 -9.31 -11.29
C GLY A 257 11.03 -7.88 -10.82
N PHE A 258 9.91 -7.26 -11.21
CA PHE A 258 9.51 -5.96 -10.66
C PHE A 258 9.15 -6.06 -9.19
N GLY A 259 9.80 -5.25 -8.34
CA GLY A 259 9.35 -4.96 -6.98
C GLY A 259 8.30 -3.84 -6.95
N LEU A 260 7.74 -3.56 -5.76
CA LEU A 260 6.78 -2.48 -5.62
C LEU A 260 7.40 -1.11 -5.97
N LEU A 261 8.67 -0.88 -5.65
CA LEU A 261 9.35 0.38 -5.99
C LEU A 261 9.45 0.60 -7.51
N ASP A 262 9.69 -0.46 -8.29
CA ASP A 262 9.73 -0.37 -9.76
C ASP A 262 8.34 -0.02 -10.30
N LEU A 263 7.30 -0.65 -9.75
CA LEU A 263 5.92 -0.35 -10.10
C LEU A 263 5.55 1.10 -9.74
N LEU A 264 5.89 1.56 -8.53
CA LEU A 264 5.61 2.94 -8.11
C LEU A 264 6.32 3.95 -9.02
N ARG A 265 7.55 3.65 -9.44
CA ARG A 265 8.30 4.50 -10.38
C ARG A 265 7.65 4.52 -11.77
N ALA A 266 7.20 3.36 -12.26
CA ALA A 266 6.59 3.24 -13.59
C ALA A 266 5.19 3.88 -13.69
N THR A 267 4.44 3.92 -12.59
CA THR A 267 3.03 4.37 -12.57
C THR A 267 2.83 5.81 -12.12
N ASN A 268 3.90 6.52 -11.74
CA ASN A 268 3.81 7.89 -11.22
C ASN A 268 4.64 8.86 -12.05
N LYS A 269 4.24 10.13 -12.03
CA LYS A 269 5.02 11.21 -12.65
C LYS A 269 6.41 11.28 -12.01
N PRO A 270 7.50 11.41 -12.79
CA PRO A 270 8.86 11.48 -12.25
C PRO A 270 9.04 12.55 -11.16
N ALA A 271 8.44 13.73 -11.33
CA ALA A 271 8.50 14.80 -10.32
C ALA A 271 7.90 14.37 -8.96
N ASN A 272 6.76 13.68 -8.96
CA ASN A 272 6.14 13.17 -7.73
C ASN A 272 7.00 12.10 -7.07
N PHE A 273 7.60 11.21 -7.86
CA PHE A 273 8.46 10.13 -7.35
C PHE A 273 9.74 10.69 -6.72
N THR A 274 10.42 11.63 -7.40
CA THR A 274 11.61 12.31 -6.85
C THR A 274 11.29 13.10 -5.59
N ALA A 275 10.13 13.77 -5.54
CA ALA A 275 9.68 14.44 -4.32
C ALA A 275 9.41 13.43 -3.19
N ALA A 276 8.79 12.29 -3.51
CA ALA A 276 8.52 11.22 -2.54
C ALA A 276 9.81 10.66 -1.93
N GLU A 277 10.87 10.46 -2.71
CA GLU A 277 12.18 10.02 -2.19
C GLU A 277 12.74 11.01 -1.15
N LYS A 278 12.56 12.32 -1.37
CA LYS A 278 12.98 13.36 -0.41
C LYS A 278 12.09 13.40 0.83
N ILE A 279 10.78 13.25 0.64
CA ILE A 279 9.80 13.17 1.74
C ILE A 279 10.08 11.93 2.60
N LEU A 280 10.45 10.81 1.99
CA LEU A 280 10.80 9.57 2.69
C LEU A 280 12.01 9.76 3.62
N ILE A 281 13.03 10.51 3.19
CA ILE A 281 14.18 10.84 4.05
C ILE A 281 13.72 11.58 5.31
N GLU A 282 12.82 12.56 5.16
CA GLU A 282 12.26 13.29 6.29
C GLU A 282 11.41 12.39 7.20
N LEU A 283 10.58 11.51 6.63
CA LEU A 283 9.77 10.55 7.39
C LEU A 283 10.65 9.62 8.23
N ARG A 284 11.73 9.08 7.64
CA ARG A 284 12.70 8.25 8.37
C ARG A 284 13.31 9.01 9.53
N ARG A 285 13.70 10.28 9.31
CA ARG A 285 14.28 11.15 10.34
C ARG A 285 13.30 11.38 11.49
N GLN A 286 12.03 11.70 11.18
CA GLN A 286 11.00 11.91 12.19
C GLN A 286 10.72 10.64 13.00
N ARG A 287 10.64 9.48 12.35
CA ARG A 287 10.44 8.19 13.07
C ARG A 287 11.62 7.81 13.95
N GLN A 288 12.85 8.04 13.49
CA GLN A 288 14.05 7.83 14.31
C GLN A 288 14.07 8.76 15.53
N ALA A 289 13.61 10.01 15.38
CA ALA A 289 13.50 10.94 16.49
C ALA A 289 12.37 10.56 17.47
N TYR A 290 11.26 10.04 16.96
CA TYR A 290 10.11 9.61 17.77
C TYR A 290 10.42 8.37 18.63
N GLY A 291 11.27 7.46 18.14
CA GLY A 291 11.67 6.25 18.88
C GLY A 291 12.79 6.43 19.91
N ARG A 292 13.30 7.66 20.10
CA ARG A 292 14.29 8.01 21.14
C ARG A 292 13.59 8.63 22.34
#